data_AF-A0A934MPH7-F1
#
_entry.id   AF-A0A934MPH7-F1
#
_cell.length_a   1.000
_cell.length_b   1.000
_cell.length_c   1.000
_cell.angle_alpha   90.00
_cell.angle_beta   90.00
_cell.angle_gamma   90.00
#
_symmetry.space_group_name_H-M   'P 1'
#
loop_
_entity.id
_entity.type
_entity.pdbx_description
1 polymer ?
#
loop_
_entity_poly.entity_id
_entity_poly.type
_entity_poly.pdbx_seq_one_letter_code
_entity_poly.pdbx_strand_id
1 'polypeptide(L)'
;MGSKVNVYENEFRDGPIIARVAYNDRLDYWDVRNRGNGGVGSHLGITRLRDGRYVLIHGTQWQGERDWAEVVTDKQALQAILRSGNDEVLELPLFAKLKELAADSLVPEAV
;
A
#
# COMPACT_ATOMS: atom_id res chain seq x y z
N MET A 1 17.23 11.58 1.10
CA MET A 1 17.01 11.59 2.57
C MET A 1 15.69 10.89 2.79
N GLY A 2 15.68 9.61 3.18
CA GLY A 2 14.44 8.82 3.22
C GLY A 2 13.57 9.24 4.39
N SER A 3 12.43 9.89 4.10
CA SER A 3 11.43 10.22 5.11
C SER A 3 10.94 8.92 5.77
N LYS A 4 11.11 8.83 7.09
CA LYS A 4 10.60 7.71 7.88
C LYS A 4 9.15 8.00 8.24
N VAL A 5 8.25 7.14 7.76
CA VAL A 5 6.81 7.25 7.97
C VAL A 5 6.42 6.45 9.21
N ASN A 6 5.56 7.02 10.04
CA ASN A 6 5.03 6.35 11.23
C ASN A 6 3.89 5.43 10.82
N VAL A 7 3.93 4.20 11.32
CA VAL A 7 2.91 3.17 11.08
C VAL A 7 1.97 3.11 12.28
N TYR A 8 0.68 3.26 12.02
CA TYR A 8 -0.41 3.15 12.97
C TYR A 8 -1.11 1.79 12.83
N GLU A 9 -1.85 1.39 13.85
CA GLU A 9 -2.65 0.15 13.82
C GLU A 9 -3.83 0.24 12.85
N ASN A 10 -4.33 1.45 12.61
CA ASN A 10 -5.56 1.70 11.87
C ASN A 10 -5.45 2.94 10.96
N GLU A 11 -6.41 3.06 10.05
CA GLU A 11 -6.55 4.20 9.13
C GLU A 11 -6.83 5.55 9.83
N PHE A 12 -7.38 5.51 11.05
CA PHE A 12 -7.75 6.70 11.81
C PHE A 12 -6.55 7.44 12.41
N ARG A 13 -5.34 6.87 12.30
CA ARG A 13 -4.11 7.39 12.95
C ARG A 13 -4.28 7.54 14.47
N ASP A 14 -5.25 6.82 15.03
CA ASP A 14 -5.63 6.90 16.44
C ASP A 14 -5.06 5.68 17.14
N GLY A 15 -3.93 5.88 17.81
CA GLY A 15 -3.23 4.82 18.53
C GLY A 15 -1.70 4.96 18.60
N PRO A 16 -1.04 4.00 19.27
CA PRO A 16 0.41 3.97 19.38
C PRO A 16 1.07 3.67 18.03
N ILE A 17 2.28 4.23 17.83
CA ILE A 17 3.09 3.95 16.65
C ILE A 17 3.65 2.52 16.77
N ILE A 18 3.23 1.63 15.88
CA ILE A 18 3.65 0.21 15.89
C ILE A 18 5.03 0.05 15.25
N ALA A 19 5.31 0.81 14.19
CA ALA A 19 6.55 0.71 13.44
C ALA A 19 6.90 2.03 12.73
N ARG A 20 8.12 2.10 12.20
CA ARG A 20 8.52 3.16 11.27
C ARG A 20 9.09 2.53 10.01
N VAL A 21 8.55 2.92 8.87
CA VAL A 21 8.94 2.38 7.55
C VAL A 21 9.55 3.48 6.69
N ALA A 22 10.38 3.09 5.73
CA ALA A 22 10.86 4.02 4.72
C ALA A 22 9.71 4.32 3.75
N TYR A 23 9.48 5.61 3.48
CA TYR A 23 8.54 6.04 2.46
C TYR A 23 8.86 5.37 1.11
N ASN A 24 7.84 4.91 0.42
CA ASN A 24 7.91 4.47 -0.97
C ASN A 24 6.58 4.76 -1.67
N ASP A 25 6.65 4.92 -2.98
CA ASP A 25 5.53 5.19 -3.90
C ASP A 25 5.28 4.01 -4.85
N ARG A 26 5.57 2.77 -4.40
CA ARG A 26 5.51 1.58 -5.27
C ARG A 26 4.12 1.24 -5.82
N LEU A 27 3.06 1.79 -5.23
CA LEU A 27 1.70 1.62 -5.72
C LEU A 27 1.21 2.82 -6.54
N ASP A 28 2.05 3.83 -6.76
CA ASP A 28 1.70 4.88 -7.72
C ASP A 28 1.62 4.29 -9.13
N TYR A 29 0.51 4.58 -9.80
CA TYR A 29 0.32 4.28 -11.21
C TYR A 29 0.04 5.57 -11.98
N TRP A 30 0.20 5.49 -13.29
CA TRP A 30 -0.08 6.60 -14.18
C TRP A 30 -1.53 6.51 -14.67
N ASP A 31 -2.45 7.17 -13.98
CA ASP A 31 -3.85 7.27 -14.41
C ASP A 31 -4.01 8.45 -15.39
N VAL A 32 -3.48 8.27 -16.62
CA VAL A 32 -3.68 9.03 -17.88
C VAL A 32 -3.44 10.56 -17.86
N ARG A 33 -3.57 11.24 -16.72
CA ARG A 33 -3.43 12.67 -16.45
C ARG A 33 -2.44 12.97 -15.32
N ASN A 34 -2.19 12.06 -14.37
CA ASN A 34 -1.28 12.26 -13.23
C ASN A 34 -0.58 10.95 -12.80
N ARG A 35 0.56 11.08 -12.10
CA ARG A 35 1.22 9.99 -11.36
C ARG A 35 0.68 9.97 -9.92
N GLY A 36 -0.02 8.91 -9.51
CA GLY A 36 -0.57 8.80 -8.16
C GLY A 36 -1.46 7.57 -7.98
N ASN A 37 -2.32 7.58 -6.96
CA ASN A 37 -3.28 6.51 -6.69
C ASN A 37 -4.73 6.89 -7.08
N GLY A 38 -4.91 7.42 -8.29
CA GLY A 38 -6.23 7.89 -8.78
C GLY A 38 -6.69 9.26 -8.25
N GLY A 39 -5.79 10.04 -7.61
CA GLY A 39 -6.06 11.40 -7.11
C GLY A 39 -4.88 12.36 -7.31
N VAL A 40 -5.16 13.67 -7.45
CA VAL A 40 -4.11 14.70 -7.64
C VAL A 40 -3.27 14.86 -6.37
N GLY A 41 -1.97 14.56 -6.45
CA GLY A 41 -1.03 14.77 -5.35
C GLY A 41 -1.12 13.76 -4.21
N SER A 42 -1.77 12.61 -4.42
CA SER A 42 -1.82 11.50 -3.46
C SER A 42 -0.97 10.33 -3.96
N HIS A 43 -0.08 9.87 -3.10
CA HIS A 43 0.84 8.77 -3.36
C HIS A 43 0.50 7.56 -2.50
N LEU A 44 0.60 6.37 -3.05
CA LEU A 44 0.42 5.13 -2.31
C LEU A 44 1.67 4.26 -2.40
N GLY A 45 2.10 3.79 -1.24
CA GLY A 45 3.18 2.84 -1.09
C GLY A 45 2.71 1.57 -0.41
N ILE A 46 3.47 0.50 -0.61
CA ILE A 46 3.28 -0.74 0.13
C ILE A 46 4.61 -1.32 0.55
N THR A 47 4.64 -1.85 1.77
CA THR A 47 5.78 -2.56 2.30
C THR A 47 5.33 -3.69 3.22
N ARG A 48 6.27 -4.56 3.58
CA ARG A 48 6.05 -5.67 4.52
C ARG A 48 6.94 -5.47 5.74
N LEU A 49 6.36 -5.59 6.92
CA LEU A 49 7.10 -5.60 8.18
C LEU A 49 7.87 -6.91 8.34
N ARG A 50 8.86 -6.90 9.24
CA ARG A 50 9.65 -8.11 9.54
C ARG A 50 8.84 -9.25 10.13
N ASP A 51 7.70 -8.99 10.77
CA ASP A 51 6.82 -10.05 11.28
C ASP A 51 5.91 -10.67 10.19
N GLY A 52 5.87 -10.08 8.99
CA GLY A 52 5.04 -10.54 7.88
C GLY A 52 3.79 -9.69 7.61
N ARG A 53 3.38 -8.80 8.53
CA ARG A 53 2.26 -7.87 8.30
C ARG A 53 2.55 -6.88 7.16
N TYR A 54 1.51 -6.53 6.41
CA TYR A 54 1.58 -5.55 5.33
C TYR A 54 1.25 -4.15 5.82
N VAL A 55 1.87 -3.16 5.20
CA VAL A 55 1.71 -1.75 5.54
C VAL A 55 1.46 -0.95 4.28
N LEU A 56 0.39 -0.18 4.28
CA LEU A 56 0.12 0.84 3.27
C LEU A 56 0.68 2.18 3.74
N ILE A 57 1.37 2.87 2.83
CA ILE A 57 1.98 4.17 3.08
C ILE A 57 1.21 5.18 2.26
N HIS A 58 0.59 6.14 2.94
CA HIS A 58 -0.16 7.22 2.32
C HIS A 58 0.69 8.48 2.33
N GLY A 59 1.15 8.85 1.13
CA GLY A 59 1.87 10.10 0.88
C GLY A 59 0.96 11.15 0.28
N THR A 60 1.25 12.41 0.54
CA THR A 60 0.50 13.53 -0.03
C THR A 60 1.43 14.71 -0.28
N GLN A 61 1.27 15.36 -1.42
CA GLN A 61 2.04 16.55 -1.81
C GLN A 61 1.41 17.85 -1.28
N TRP A 62 0.29 17.76 -0.56
CA TRP A 62 -0.43 18.92 -0.03
C TRP A 62 0.29 19.50 1.20
N GLN A 63 0.57 20.80 1.16
CA GLN A 63 1.24 21.50 2.26
C GLN A 63 0.42 21.42 3.56
N GLY A 64 1.02 20.85 4.61
CA GLY A 64 0.41 20.72 5.94
C GLY A 64 -0.05 19.31 6.28
N GLU A 65 -0.18 18.43 5.29
CA GLU A 65 -0.40 17.01 5.54
C GLU A 65 0.93 16.27 5.74
N ARG A 66 0.91 15.25 6.61
CA ARG A 66 2.09 14.42 6.91
C ARG A 66 1.89 13.03 6.36
N ASP A 67 2.96 12.48 5.77
CA ASP A 67 2.99 11.07 5.39
C ASP A 67 2.72 10.20 6.60
N TRP A 68 1.87 9.21 6.41
CA TRP A 68 1.48 8.26 7.44
C TRP A 68 1.29 6.88 6.82
N ALA A 69 1.31 5.85 7.65
CA ALA A 69 1.17 4.49 7.19
C ALA A 69 0.28 3.73 8.16
N GLU A 70 -0.36 2.67 7.67
CA GLU A 70 -1.23 1.81 8.45
C GLU A 70 -0.90 0.35 8.21
N VAL A 71 -1.06 -0.45 9.26
CA VAL A 71 -1.03 -1.91 9.14
C VAL A 71 -2.34 -2.38 8.53
N VAL A 72 -2.25 -3.17 7.47
CA VAL A 72 -3.43 -3.73 6.80
C VAL A 72 -3.37 -5.25 6.77
N THR A 73 -4.53 -5.87 6.61
CA THR A 73 -4.64 -7.32 6.39
C THR A 73 -4.16 -7.71 4.99
N ASP A 74 -3.80 -8.99 4.81
CA ASP A 74 -3.36 -9.53 3.52
C ASP A 74 -4.39 -9.25 2.40
N LYS A 75 -5.68 -9.37 2.70
CA LYS A 75 -6.76 -9.08 1.73
C LYS A 75 -6.82 -7.60 1.34
N GLN A 76 -6.68 -6.70 2.31
CA GLN A 76 -6.67 -5.26 2.04
C GLN A 76 -5.44 -4.85 1.24
N ALA A 77 -4.26 -5.38 1.59
CA ALA A 77 -3.03 -5.17 0.84
C ALA A 77 -3.18 -5.62 -0.62
N LEU A 78 -3.74 -6.82 -0.83
CA LEU A 78 -4.01 -7.33 -2.17
C LEU A 78 -4.99 -6.43 -2.93
N GLN A 79 -6.12 -6.04 -2.31
CA GLN A 79 -7.07 -5.13 -2.96
C GLN A 79 -6.46 -3.78 -3.31
N ALA A 80 -5.56 -3.24 -2.48
CA ALA A 80 -4.86 -2.00 -2.78
C ALA A 80 -3.96 -2.15 -4.01
N ILE A 81 -3.22 -3.26 -4.12
CA ILE A 81 -2.39 -3.57 -5.31
C ILE A 81 -3.26 -3.69 -6.56
N LEU A 82 -4.35 -4.47 -6.48
CA LEU A 82 -5.28 -4.69 -7.60
C LEU A 82 -5.96 -3.39 -8.04
N ARG A 83 -6.42 -2.57 -7.09
CA ARG A 83 -6.99 -1.23 -7.38
C ARG A 83 -5.98 -0.30 -8.02
N SER A 84 -4.70 -0.46 -7.69
CA SER A 84 -3.62 0.33 -8.28
C SER A 84 -3.23 -0.14 -9.68
N GLY A 85 -3.71 -1.30 -10.14
CA GLY A 85 -3.30 -1.87 -11.43
C GLY A 85 -1.80 -2.21 -11.52
N ASN A 86 -1.11 -2.28 -10.37
CA ASN A 86 0.32 -2.58 -10.27
C ASN A 86 0.52 -4.06 -9.92
N ASP A 87 -0.07 -4.97 -10.71
CA ASP A 87 0.01 -6.41 -10.48
C ASP A 87 1.44 -6.96 -10.52
N GLU A 88 2.36 -6.28 -11.21
CA GLU A 88 3.80 -6.56 -11.20
C GLU A 88 4.39 -6.57 -9.78
N VAL A 89 3.82 -5.80 -8.85
CA VAL A 89 4.23 -5.78 -7.44
C VAL A 89 3.99 -7.14 -6.77
N LEU A 90 2.96 -7.89 -7.19
CA LEU A 90 2.67 -9.24 -6.67
C LEU A 90 3.74 -10.26 -7.08
N GLU A 91 4.52 -9.99 -8.13
CA GLU A 91 5.59 -10.87 -8.59
C GLU A 91 6.84 -10.78 -7.71
N LEU A 92 6.97 -9.72 -6.91
CA LEU A 92 8.09 -9.59 -5.99
C LEU A 92 8.02 -10.67 -4.89
N PRO A 93 9.16 -11.23 -4.46
CA PRO A 93 9.20 -12.27 -3.43
C PRO A 93 8.68 -11.77 -2.06
N LEU A 94 8.61 -10.45 -1.85
CA LEU A 94 7.98 -9.88 -0.65
C LEU A 94 6.46 -10.07 -0.63
N PHE A 95 5.82 -10.14 -1.80
CA PHE A 95 4.37 -10.19 -1.98
C PHE A 95 3.86 -11.51 -2.57
N ALA A 96 4.74 -12.52 -2.71
CA ALA A 96 4.35 -13.85 -3.20
C ALA A 96 3.15 -14.45 -2.44
N LYS A 97 3.08 -14.25 -1.11
CA LYS A 97 1.93 -14.68 -0.29
C LYS A 97 0.62 -14.00 -0.72
N LEU A 98 0.67 -12.72 -1.12
CA LEU A 98 -0.51 -12.01 -1.64
C LEU A 98 -0.92 -12.56 -3.01
N LYS A 99 0.04 -12.93 -3.86
CA LYS A 99 -0.22 -13.56 -5.16
C LYS A 99 -0.96 -14.90 -5.00
N GLU A 100 -0.50 -15.73 -4.06
CA GLU A 100 -1.19 -16.98 -3.72
C GLU A 100 -2.60 -16.74 -3.19
N LEU A 101 -2.76 -15.73 -2.31
CA LEU A 101 -4.07 -15.38 -1.75
C LEU A 101 -5.02 -14.82 -2.82
N ALA A 102 -4.50 -14.11 -3.81
CA ALA A 102 -5.28 -13.66 -4.96
C ALA A 102 -5.81 -14.83 -5.79
N ALA A 103 -4.96 -15.82 -6.06
CA ALA A 103 -5.36 -17.02 -6.79
C ALA A 103 -6.43 -17.85 -6.05
N ASP A 104 -6.40 -17.86 -4.71
CA ASP A 104 -7.38 -18.57 -3.88
C ASP A 104 -8.71 -17.80 -3.71
N SER A 105 -8.63 -16.46 -3.60
CA SER A 105 -9.79 -15.62 -3.25
C SER A 105 -10.50 -14.98 -4.45
N LEU A 106 -9.91 -14.99 -5.66
CA LEU A 106 -10.59 -14.54 -6.87
C LEU A 106 -11.58 -15.61 -7.33
N VAL A 107 -12.86 -15.32 -7.20
CA VAL A 107 -13.92 -16.13 -7.82
C VAL A 107 -13.67 -16.09 -9.34
N PRO A 108 -13.50 -17.24 -10.02
CA PRO A 108 -13.35 -17.25 -11.47
C PRO A 108 -14.58 -16.59 -12.10
N GLU A 109 -14.37 -15.76 -13.12
CA GLU A 109 -15.44 -15.11 -13.87
C GLU A 109 -16.53 -16.14 -14.23
N ALA A 110 -17.78 -15.81 -13.90
CA ALA A 110 -18.93 -16.54 -14.43
C ALA A 110 -19.04 -16.20 -15.92
N VAL A 111 -18.63 -17.14 -16.77
CA VAL A 111 -18.83 -17.14 -18.22
C VAL A 111 -20.32 -17.15 -18.56
#